data_AF-A0AA51DWF6-F1
#
_entry.id   AF-A0AA51DWF6-F1
#
_cell.length_a   1.000
_cell.length_b   1.000
_cell.length_c   1.000
_cell.angle_alpha   90.00
_cell.angle_beta   90.00
_cell.angle_gamma   90.00
#
_symmetry.space_group_name_H-M   'P 1'
#
loop_
_entity.id
_entity.type
_entity.pdbx_description
1 polymer ?
#
loop_
_entity_poly.entity_id
_entity_poly.type
_entity_poly.pdbx_seq_one_letter_code
_entity_poly.pdbx_strand_id
1 'polypeptide(L)'
;MVEMVLPGTEKPFPHLNLKEQRKVFEDARFEIIRAEEAYRPIQFYDVGAFVWFAHIIEWEFPDFSVEKCFSQLLEMQRIIEKSGKIKGTIHRYLIIAKK
;
A
#
# COMPACT_ATOMS: atom_id res chain seq x y z
N MET A 1 -0.28 -6.35 1.22
CA MET A 1 -1.39 -6.48 2.18
C MET A 1 -2.68 -6.81 1.48
N VAL A 2 -2.96 -6.16 0.35
CA VAL A 2 -4.04 -6.54 -0.59
C VAL A 2 -4.10 -8.06 -0.79
N GLU A 3 -2.96 -8.69 -1.10
CA GLU A 3 -2.87 -10.15 -1.30
C GLU A 3 -3.41 -11.00 -0.14
N MET A 4 -3.45 -10.48 1.09
CA MET A 4 -3.98 -11.22 2.24
C MET A 4 -5.50 -11.37 2.19
N VAL A 5 -6.20 -10.43 1.55
CA VAL A 5 -7.67 -10.40 1.48
C VAL A 5 -8.22 -10.54 0.07
N LEU A 6 -7.49 -10.06 -0.93
CA LEU A 6 -7.85 -10.06 -2.35
C LEU A 6 -6.66 -10.57 -3.19
N PRO A 7 -6.36 -11.88 -3.14
CA PRO A 7 -5.21 -12.44 -3.83
C PRO A 7 -5.33 -12.31 -5.35
N GLY A 8 -4.22 -12.00 -6.02
CA GLY A 8 -4.19 -11.83 -7.48
C GLY A 8 -4.75 -10.49 -7.99
N THR A 9 -5.05 -9.54 -7.10
CA THR A 9 -5.48 -8.19 -7.49
C THR A 9 -4.35 -7.46 -8.20
N GLU A 10 -4.63 -6.90 -9.38
CA GLU A 10 -3.67 -6.08 -10.10
C GLU A 10 -3.30 -4.82 -9.30
N LYS A 11 -2.04 -4.39 -9.39
CA LYS A 11 -1.63 -3.16 -8.71
C LYS A 11 -2.30 -1.97 -9.40
N PRO A 12 -3.04 -1.11 -8.68
CA PRO A 12 -3.77 0.00 -9.28
C PRO A 12 -2.84 1.05 -9.91
N PHE A 13 -1.67 1.25 -9.32
CA PHE A 13 -0.74 2.32 -9.71
C PHE A 13 0.71 1.83 -9.77
N PRO A 14 1.06 0.91 -10.70
CA PRO A 14 2.40 0.35 -10.77
C PRO A 14 3.46 1.43 -11.06
N HIS A 15 3.05 2.51 -11.73
CA HIS A 15 3.94 3.58 -12.17
C HIS A 15 4.17 4.71 -11.18
N LEU A 16 3.46 4.72 -10.05
CA LEU A 16 3.67 5.70 -8.98
C LEU A 16 4.85 5.26 -8.10
N ASN A 17 6.03 5.26 -8.72
CA ASN A 17 7.32 4.97 -8.09
C ASN A 17 8.35 6.04 -8.44
N LEU A 18 9.39 6.19 -7.62
CA LEU A 18 10.36 7.27 -7.78
C LEU A 18 11.02 7.26 -9.16
N LYS A 19 11.40 6.08 -9.65
CA LYS A 19 12.12 5.94 -10.92
C LYS A 19 11.33 6.48 -12.09
N GLU A 20 10.08 6.04 -12.24
CA GLU A 20 9.25 6.45 -13.38
C GLU A 20 8.74 7.87 -13.23
N GLN A 21 8.33 8.27 -12.01
CA GLN A 21 7.85 9.63 -11.78
C GLN A 21 8.97 10.66 -11.94
N ARG A 22 10.20 10.37 -11.50
CA ARG A 22 11.36 11.23 -11.75
C ARG A 22 11.57 11.47 -13.24
N LYS A 23 11.49 10.42 -14.06
CA LYS A 23 11.64 10.53 -15.50
C LYS A 23 10.57 11.43 -16.13
N VAL A 24 9.32 11.34 -15.69
CA VAL A 24 8.24 12.23 -16.16
C VAL A 24 8.59 13.71 -15.94
N PHE A 25 9.17 14.06 -14.80
CA PHE A 25 9.61 15.44 -14.53
C PHE A 25 10.82 15.86 -15.37
N GLU A 26 11.81 14.98 -15.52
CA GLU A 26 13.00 15.23 -16.36
C GLU A 26 12.62 15.42 -17.83
N ASP A 27 11.74 14.58 -18.38
CA ASP A 27 11.23 14.68 -19.76
C ASP A 27 10.41 15.97 -19.96
N ALA A 28 9.75 16.45 -18.90
CA ALA A 28 9.08 17.75 -18.86
C ALA A 28 10.03 18.95 -18.64
N ARG A 29 11.35 18.71 -18.66
CA ARG A 29 12.44 19.71 -18.49
C ARG A 29 12.50 20.36 -17.11
N PHE A 30 12.02 19.69 -16.06
CA PHE A 30 12.27 20.12 -14.69
C PHE A 30 13.68 19.68 -14.24
N GLU A 31 14.33 20.53 -13.45
CA GLU A 31 15.52 20.17 -12.68
C GLU A 31 15.11 19.44 -11.41
N ILE A 32 15.62 18.22 -11.21
CA ILE A 32 15.38 17.45 -9.98
C ILE A 32 16.37 17.91 -8.90
N ILE A 33 15.86 18.60 -7.89
CA ILE A 33 16.65 19.08 -6.73
C ILE A 33 16.84 17.93 -5.72
N ARG A 34 15.78 17.14 -5.49
CA ARG A 34 15.80 16.03 -4.53
C ARG A 34 14.88 14.91 -4.99
N ALA A 35 15.34 13.68 -4.84
CA ALA A 35 14.61 12.47 -5.17
C ALA A 35 14.92 11.41 -4.11
N GLU A 36 13.90 10.96 -3.37
CA GLU A 36 14.06 9.97 -2.30
C GLU A 36 12.93 8.95 -2.34
N GLU A 37 13.25 7.72 -1.97
CA GLU A 37 12.27 6.64 -1.80
C GLU A 37 12.50 5.90 -0.49
N ALA A 38 11.41 5.43 0.10
CA ALA A 38 11.42 4.68 1.34
C ALA A 38 10.39 3.55 1.30
N TYR A 39 10.87 2.36 1.67
CA TYR A 39 10.04 1.19 1.93
C TYR A 39 9.96 1.01 3.44
N ARG A 40 8.77 1.20 4.00
CA ARG A 40 8.56 1.19 5.45
C ARG A 40 7.56 0.12 5.85
N PRO A 41 7.71 -0.48 7.04
CA PRO A 41 6.70 -1.36 7.55
C PRO A 41 5.43 -0.58 7.88
N ILE A 42 4.27 -1.16 7.58
CA ILE A 42 2.99 -0.82 8.22
C ILE A 42 2.57 -2.02 9.05
N GLN A 43 2.02 -1.80 10.25
CA GLN A 43 1.69 -2.86 11.18
C GLN A 43 0.27 -2.66 11.69
N PHE A 44 -0.48 -3.76 11.79
CA PHE A 44 -1.80 -3.78 12.43
C PHE A 44 -1.78 -4.79 13.57
N TYR A 45 -2.32 -4.36 14.70
CA TYR A 45 -2.43 -5.15 15.93
C TYR A 45 -3.89 -5.57 16.18
N ASP A 46 -4.80 -5.15 15.31
CA ASP A 46 -6.23 -5.38 15.38
C ASP A 46 -6.78 -5.53 13.96
N VAL A 47 -7.69 -6.49 13.75
CA VAL A 47 -8.33 -6.72 12.44
C VAL A 47 -9.29 -5.59 12.09
N GLY A 48 -9.97 -4.99 13.07
CA GLY A 48 -10.86 -3.84 12.84
C GLY A 48 -10.12 -2.65 12.24
N ALA A 49 -8.92 -2.33 12.74
CA ALA A 49 -8.05 -1.30 12.19
C ALA A 49 -7.65 -1.59 10.73
N PHE A 50 -7.39 -2.86 10.40
CA PHE A 50 -7.12 -3.25 9.02
C PHE A 50 -8.37 -3.11 8.13
N VAL A 51 -9.54 -3.54 8.60
CA VAL A 51 -10.82 -3.43 7.87
C VAL A 51 -11.12 -1.97 7.55
N TRP A 52 -10.98 -1.07 8.53
CA TRP A 52 -11.15 0.37 8.32
C TRP A 52 -10.18 0.91 7.27
N PHE A 53 -8.91 0.50 7.33
CA PHE A 53 -7.89 0.89 6.36
C PHE A 53 -8.22 0.42 4.94
N ALA A 54 -8.58 -0.85 4.78
CA ALA A 54 -8.95 -1.42 3.48
C ALA A 54 -10.22 -0.78 2.91
N HIS A 55 -11.18 -0.44 3.78
CA HIS A 55 -12.44 0.20 3.37
C HIS A 55 -12.24 1.62 2.82
N ILE A 56 -11.33 2.41 3.38
CA ILE A 56 -11.12 3.81 2.95
C ILE A 56 -10.27 3.90 1.68
N ILE A 57 -9.38 2.94 1.46
CA ILE A 57 -8.43 2.95 0.34
C ILE A 57 -8.96 2.02 -0.77
N GLU A 58 -10.16 2.34 -1.27
CA GLU A 58 -10.87 1.51 -2.25
C GLU A 58 -10.06 1.29 -3.54
N TRP A 59 -9.21 2.26 -3.91
CA TRP A 59 -8.31 2.11 -5.06
C TRP A 59 -7.25 1.04 -4.85
N GLU A 60 -6.81 0.77 -3.61
CA GLU A 60 -5.86 -0.29 -3.28
C GLU A 60 -6.57 -1.62 -3.00
N PHE A 61 -7.80 -1.56 -2.49
CA PHE A 61 -8.63 -2.72 -2.14
C PHE A 61 -9.97 -2.68 -2.88
N PRO A 62 -9.95 -2.88 -4.22
CA PRO A 62 -11.16 -2.81 -5.02
C PRO A 62 -12.19 -3.85 -4.57
N ASP A 63 -13.45 -3.44 -4.51
CA ASP A 63 -14.59 -4.29 -4.13
C ASP A 63 -14.49 -5.00 -2.77
N PHE A 64 -13.60 -4.53 -1.89
CA PHE A 64 -13.43 -5.07 -0.55
C PHE A 64 -14.71 -4.95 0.29
N SER A 65 -15.10 -6.06 0.91
CA SER A 65 -16.12 -6.08 1.95
C SER A 65 -15.74 -7.13 2.99
N VAL A 66 -16.21 -6.93 4.23
CA VAL A 66 -15.97 -7.87 5.33
C VAL A 66 -16.56 -9.23 5.01
N GLU A 67 -17.75 -9.27 4.40
CA GLU A 67 -18.47 -10.49 4.04
C GLU A 67 -17.71 -11.30 3.00
N LYS A 68 -17.22 -10.64 1.93
CA LYS A 68 -16.46 -11.31 0.85
C LYS A 68 -15.12 -11.84 1.33
N CYS A 69 -14.48 -11.14 2.28
CA CYS A 69 -13.13 -11.46 2.76
C CYS A 69 -13.11 -12.11 4.14
N PHE A 70 -14.26 -12.60 4.64
CA PHE A 70 -14.41 -13.00 6.03
C PHE A 70 -13.43 -14.11 6.45
N SER A 71 -13.24 -15.13 5.60
CA SER A 71 -12.28 -16.21 5.85
C SER A 71 -10.83 -15.72 5.98
N GLN A 72 -10.45 -14.75 5.17
CA GLN A 72 -9.11 -14.14 5.17
C GLN A 72 -8.92 -13.29 6.42
N LEU A 73 -9.94 -12.53 6.82
CA LEU A 73 -9.91 -11.74 8.05
C LEU A 73 -9.80 -12.63 9.30
N LEU A 74 -10.45 -13.81 9.31
CA LEU A 74 -10.26 -14.79 10.39
C LEU A 74 -8.82 -15.31 10.44
N GLU A 75 -8.19 -15.55 9.28
CA GLU A 75 -6.79 -15.97 9.26
C GLU A 75 -5.86 -14.85 9.74
N MET A 76 -6.15 -13.60 9.38
CA MET A 76 -5.43 -12.44 9.91
C MET A 76 -5.56 -12.34 11.43
N GLN A 77 -6.75 -12.59 11.99
CA GLN A 77 -6.96 -12.64 13.44
C GLN A 77 -6.09 -13.71 14.09
N ARG A 78 -6.05 -14.94 13.55
CA ARG A 78 -5.18 -16.01 14.07
C ARG A 78 -3.70 -15.63 14.04
N ILE A 79 -3.26 -14.95 12.99
CA ILE A 79 -1.89 -14.44 12.90
C ILE A 79 -1.64 -13.42 14.01
N ILE A 80 -2.54 -12.45 14.21
CA ILE A 80 -2.40 -11.45 15.28
C ILE A 80 -2.37 -12.11 16.65
N GLU A 81 -3.22 -13.10 16.93
CA GLU A 81 -3.20 -13.85 18.21
C GLU A 81 -1.89 -14.58 18.45
N LYS A 82 -1.26 -15.09 17.38
CA LYS A 82 0.00 -15.85 17.47
C LYS A 82 1.24 -14.95 17.51
N SER A 83 1.32 -13.91 16.69
CA SER A 83 2.51 -13.06 16.51
C SER A 83 2.37 -11.65 17.07
N GLY A 84 1.21 -11.31 17.64
CA GLY A 84 0.86 -9.99 18.19
C GLY A 84 0.54 -8.93 17.14
N LYS A 85 0.78 -9.20 15.85
CA LYS A 85 0.57 -8.25 14.75
C LYS A 85 0.68 -8.91 13.37
N ILE A 86 0.09 -8.25 12.38
CA ILE A 86 0.38 -8.43 10.96
C ILE A 86 1.22 -7.26 10.45
N LYS A 87 2.04 -7.51 9.43
CA LYS A 87 2.95 -6.52 8.84
C LYS A 87 2.82 -6.48 7.34
N GLY A 88 2.62 -5.28 6.80
CA GLY A 88 2.76 -4.96 5.39
C GLY A 88 3.99 -4.10 5.12
N THR A 89 4.18 -3.78 3.85
CA THR A 89 5.17 -2.81 3.38
C THR A 89 4.45 -1.70 2.64
N ILE A 90 4.73 -0.45 3.02
CA ILE A 90 4.31 0.74 2.27
C ILE A 90 5.51 1.31 1.53
N HIS A 91 5.24 1.85 0.35
CA HIS A 91 6.22 2.53 -0.48
C HIS A 91 5.85 4.02 -0.55
N ARG A 92 6.83 4.89 -0.28
CA ARG A 92 6.68 6.34 -0.39
C ARG A 92 7.86 6.90 -1.17
N TYR A 93 7.60 7.90 -1.99
CA TYR A 93 8.64 8.66 -2.68
C TYR A 93 8.40 10.17 -2.53
N LEU A 94 9.47 10.93 -2.59
CA LEU A 94 9.51 12.39 -2.56
C LEU A 94 10.30 12.88 -3.76
N ILE A 95 9.72 13.83 -4.51
CA ILE A 95 10.41 14.56 -5.57
C ILE A 95 10.28 16.05 -5.27
N ILE A 96 11.41 16.75 -5.21
CA ILE A 96 11.48 18.21 -5.23
C ILE A 96 12.09 18.60 -6.56
N ALA A 97 11.34 19.34 -7.37
CA ALA A 97 11.74 19.73 -8.71
C ALA A 97 11.51 21.23 -8.93
N LYS A 98 12.32 21.84 -9.78
CA LYS A 98 12.23 23.24 -10.18
C LYS A 98 12.10 23.35 -11.69
N LYS A 99 11.25 24.27 -12.12
CA LYS A 99 11.06 24.60 -13.54
C LYS A 99 12.06 25.68 -13.97
#